data_AF-A0A174EB57-F1
#
_entry.id   AF-A0A174EB57-F1
#
_cell.length_a   1.000
_cell.length_b   1.000
_cell.length_c   1.000
_cell.angle_alpha   90.00
_cell.angle_beta   90.00
_cell.angle_gamma   90.00
#
_symmetry.space_group_name_H-M   'P 1'
#
loop_
_entity.id
_entity.type
_entity.pdbx_description
1 polymer ?
#
loop_
_entity_poly.entity_id
_entity_poly.type
_entity_poly.pdbx_seq_one_letter_code
_entity_poly.pdbx_strand_id
1 'polypeptide(L)' 'MKKYILYAGVNGAGKSTLYRTTHYQDTMPRINTDEILRGFGDWRNTADLMKAGRIAIE' A
#
# COMPACT_ATOMS: atom_id res chain seq x y z
N MET A 1 6.43 -15.15 -16.09
CA MET A 1 5.20 -14.57 -15.49
C MET A 1 5.59 -13.67 -14.33
N LYS A 2 4.98 -12.49 -14.20
CA LYS A 2 5.20 -11.61 -13.03
C LYS A 2 4.45 -12.17 -11.82
N LYS A 3 5.08 -12.13 -10.64
CA LYS A 3 4.47 -12.54 -9.36
C LYS A 3 4.07 -11.30 -8.58
N TYR A 4 2.90 -11.32 -7.97
CA TYR A 4 2.39 -10.26 -7.10
C TYR A 4 1.94 -10.87 -5.78
N ILE A 5 2.10 -10.11 -4.69
CA ILE A 5 1.68 -10.51 -3.35
C ILE A 5 0.68 -9.47 -2.86
N LEU A 6 -0.53 -9.90 -2.53
CA LEU A 6 -1.57 -9.06 -1.95
C LEU A 6 -1.71 -9.35 -0.46
N TYR A 7 -1.46 -8.35 0.37
CA TYR A 7 -1.74 -8.41 1.81
C TYR A 7 -3.13 -7.82 2.08
N ALA A 8 -4.12 -8.68 2.37
CA ALA A 8 -5.52 -8.29 2.58
C ALA A 8 -6.04 -8.68 3.97
N GLY A 9 -7.11 -8.00 4.43
CA GLY A 9 -7.69 -8.16 5.78
C GLY A 9 -8.15 -6.83 6.39
N VAL A 10 -8.91 -6.89 7.48
CA VAL A 10 -9.43 -5.70 8.19
C VAL A 10 -8.33 -4.84 8.81
N ASN A 11 -8.65 -3.60 9.22
CA ASN A 11 -7.72 -2.76 9.98
C ASN A 11 -7.35 -3.43 11.30
N GLY A 12 -6.05 -3.40 11.64
CA GLY A 12 -5.53 -4.09 12.84
C GLY A 12 -5.24 -5.58 12.67
N ALA A 13 -5.59 -6.22 11.54
CA ALA A 13 -5.33 -7.66 11.31
C ALA A 13 -3.84 -8.05 11.16
N GLY A 14 -2.90 -7.11 11.33
CA GLY A 14 -1.46 -7.38 11.27
C GLY A 14 -0.84 -7.40 9.87
N LYS A 15 -1.54 -6.93 8.81
CA LYS A 15 -1.04 -6.94 7.42
C LYS A 15 0.35 -6.29 7.25
N SER A 16 0.54 -5.08 7.79
CA SER A 16 1.83 -4.37 7.71
C SER A 16 2.91 -5.06 8.55
N THR A 17 2.53 -5.67 9.68
CA THR A 17 3.44 -6.48 10.50
C THR A 17 3.91 -7.70 9.72
N LEU A 18 2.98 -8.44 9.10
CA LEU A 18 3.29 -9.60 8.27
C LEU A 18 4.23 -9.22 7.13
N TYR A 19 3.93 -8.15 6.38
CA TYR A 19 4.82 -7.63 5.33
C TYR A 19 6.26 -7.43 5.84
N ARG A 20 6.45 -6.74 6.97
CA ARG A 20 7.77 -6.46 7.58
C ARG A 20 8.52 -7.70 8.08
N THR A 21 7.80 -8.79 8.34
CA THR A 21 8.42 -10.07 8.76
C THR A 21 8.84 -10.96 7.58
N THR A 22 8.48 -10.59 6.35
CA THR A 22 8.83 -11.38 5.16
C THR A 22 10.11 -10.89 4.48
N HIS A 23 10.81 -11.77 3.76
CA HIS A 23 11.96 -11.41 2.93
C HIS A 23 11.58 -10.64 1.64
N TYR A 24 10.28 -10.44 1.38
CA TYR A 24 9.82 -9.78 0.16
C TYR A 24 10.05 -8.26 0.18
N GLN A 25 10.23 -7.67 1.36
CA GLN A 25 10.54 -6.25 1.50
C GLN A 25 11.84 -5.83 0.79
N ASP A 26 12.79 -6.76 0.65
CA ASP A 26 14.10 -6.50 0.03
C ASP A 26 14.13 -6.80 -1.47
N THR A 27 13.10 -7.47 -2.00
CA THR A 27 13.11 -8.05 -3.35
C THR A 27 11.93 -7.63 -4.23
N MET A 28 10.86 -7.08 -3.64
CA MET A 28 9.67 -6.63 -4.35
C MET A 28 9.32 -5.20 -3.94
N PRO A 29 9.08 -4.28 -4.90
CA PRO A 29 8.59 -2.95 -4.58
C PRO A 29 7.29 -3.02 -3.78
N ARG A 30 7.21 -2.22 -2.71
CA ARG A 30 6.02 -2.09 -1.88
C ARG A 30 5.14 -0.98 -2.41
N ILE A 31 3.85 -1.29 -2.60
CA ILE A 31 2.84 -0.30 -2.95
C ILE A 31 1.79 -0.28 -1.83
N ASN A 32 1.57 0.90 -1.25
CA ASN A 32 0.54 1.12 -0.24
C ASN A 32 -0.08 2.52 -0.41
N THR A 33 -1.34 2.56 -0.85
CA THR A 33 -2.05 3.80 -1.15
C THR A 33 -2.25 4.69 0.08
N ASP A 34 -2.45 4.10 1.27
CA ASP A 34 -2.64 4.88 2.50
C ASP A 34 -1.36 5.61 2.91
N GLU A 35 -0.19 4.99 2.71
CA GLU A 35 1.12 5.61 2.97
C GLU A 35 1.41 6.74 1.97
N ILE A 36 1.08 6.52 0.70
CA ILE A 36 1.21 7.54 -0.36
C ILE A 36 0.30 8.74 -0.04
N LEU A 37 -0.96 8.49 0.29
CA LEU A 37 -1.94 9.51 0.63
C LEU A 37 -1.53 10.33 1.84
N ARG A 38 -1.00 9.69 2.89
CA ARG A 38 -0.48 10.37 4.10
C ARG A 38 0.59 11.41 3.79
N GLY A 39 1.30 11.28 2.67
CA GLY A 39 2.31 12.25 2.25
C GLY A 39 1.73 13.58 1.76
N PHE A 40 0.44 13.64 1.38
CA PHE A 40 -0.10 14.86 0.75
C PHE A 40 -1.59 15.18 0.98
N GLY A 41 -2.41 14.29 1.52
CA GLY A 41 -3.87 14.48 1.52
C GLY A 41 -4.65 13.77 2.62
N ASP A 42 -5.98 13.84 2.54
CA ASP A 42 -6.93 13.23 3.47
C ASP A 42 -7.73 12.10 2.79
N TRP A 43 -7.90 10.97 3.48
CA TRP A 43 -8.69 9.83 3.00
C TRP A 43 -10.17 10.15 2.89
N ARG A 44 -10.66 11.19 3.58
CA ARG A 44 -12.03 11.68 3.42
C ARG A 44 -12.24 12.41 2.10
N ASN A 45 -11.17 12.82 1.43
CA ASN A 45 -11.21 13.48 0.13
C ASN A 45 -11.01 12.45 -0.99
N THR A 46 -12.07 12.17 -1.74
CA THR A 46 -12.04 11.22 -2.86
C THR A 46 -11.01 11.61 -3.94
N ALA A 47 -10.77 12.90 -4.16
CA ALA A 47 -9.78 13.34 -5.14
C ALA A 47 -8.35 12.97 -4.73
N ASP A 48 -8.05 13.07 -3.43
CA ASP A 48 -6.75 12.69 -2.89
C ASP A 48 -6.54 11.18 -2.94
N LEU A 49 -7.57 10.40 -2.59
CA LEU A 49 -7.57 8.94 -2.75
C LEU A 49 -7.29 8.51 -4.20
N MET A 50 -7.98 9.11 -5.16
CA MET A 50 -7.80 8.80 -6.58
C MET A 50 -6.41 9.20 -7.08
N LYS A 51 -5.86 10.33 -6.58
CA LYS A 51 -4.50 10.75 -6.88
C LYS A 51 -3.47 9.78 -6.31
N ALA A 52 -3.63 9.35 -5.06
CA ALA A 52 -2.75 8.38 -4.42
C ALA A 52 -2.76 7.04 -5.16
N GLY A 53 -3.93 6.59 -5.61
CA GLY A 53 -4.07 5.36 -6.41
C GLY A 53 -3.38 5.44 -7.78
N ARG A 54 -3.34 6.61 -8.42
CA ARG A 54 -2.57 6.82 -9.67
C ARG A 54 -1.05 6.80 -9.42
N ILE A 55 -0.58 7.50 -8.39
CA ILE A 55 0.84 7.49 -8.00
C ILE A 55 1.31 6.07 -7.67
N ALA A 56 0.44 5.24 -7.10
CA ALA A 56 0.74 3.86 -6.74
C ALA A 56 1.04 2.94 -7.94
N ILE A 57 0.64 3.32 -9.16
CA ILE A 57 0.79 2.52 -10.39
C ILE A 57 1.75 3.13 -11.41
N GLU A 58 2.25 4.35 -11.16
CA GLU A 58 3.29 5.03 -11.94
C GLU A 58 4.69 4.52 -11.56
#